data_AF-A0A0S8IWW5-F1
#
_entry.id   AF-A0A0S8IWW5-F1
#
_cell.length_a   1.000
_cell.length_b   1.000
_cell.length_c   1.000
_cell.angle_alpha   90.00
_cell.angle_beta   90.00
_cell.angle_gamma   90.00
#
_symmetry.space_group_name_H-M   'P 1'
#
loop_
_entity.id
_entity.type
_entity.pdbx_description
1 polymer ?
#
loop_
_entity_poly.entity_id
_entity_poly.type
_entity_poly.pdbx_seq_one_letter_code
_entity_poly.pdbx_strand_id
1 'polypeptide(L)'
;MEKNISSIFFSFLLILIIFSCQNPVSNDKGIDICFALPEAGSVKFEIKNATGYTVWTHEAWYGAGEHSMAWHCVNNDGEKVKKGIYICDIKIGNRKESKFLYVD
;
A
#
# COMPACT_ATOMS: atom_id res chain seq x y z
N MET A 1 24.72 -14.43 27.56
CA MET A 1 23.33 -13.97 27.29
C MET A 1 23.39 -12.52 26.85
N GLU A 2 23.94 -12.27 25.65
CA GLU A 2 23.90 -10.94 25.04
C GLU A 2 22.68 -10.91 24.12
N LYS A 3 21.63 -10.22 24.54
CA LYS A 3 20.50 -9.95 23.64
C LYS A 3 21.02 -8.97 22.59
N ASN A 4 21.18 -9.47 21.36
CA ASN A 4 21.70 -8.77 20.20
C ASN A 4 21.07 -7.37 20.05
N ILE A 5 21.83 -6.36 20.48
CA ILE A 5 21.47 -4.93 20.38
C ILE A 5 21.15 -4.57 18.92
N SER A 6 21.83 -5.20 17.95
CA SER A 6 21.57 -5.08 16.51
C SER A 6 20.13 -5.49 16.10
N SER A 7 19.57 -6.54 16.71
CA SER A 7 18.20 -7.00 16.40
C SER A 7 17.14 -6.03 16.91
N ILE A 8 17.40 -5.39 18.06
CA ILE A 8 16.51 -4.38 18.65
C ILE A 8 16.54 -3.09 17.81
N PHE A 9 17.71 -2.66 17.34
CA PHE A 9 17.81 -1.49 16.44
C PHE A 9 17.16 -1.74 15.07
N PHE A 10 17.31 -2.93 14.50
CA PHE A 10 16.64 -3.28 13.24
C PHE A 10 15.11 -3.32 13.43
N SER A 11 14.63 -3.85 14.56
CA SER A 11 13.21 -3.84 14.90
C SER A 11 12.67 -2.42 15.11
N PHE A 12 13.40 -1.53 15.78
CA PHE A 12 12.98 -0.14 16.00
C PHE A 12 13.05 0.72 14.72
N LEU A 13 14.05 0.50 13.86
CA LEU A 13 14.15 1.17 12.56
C LEU A 13 13.02 0.72 11.61
N LEU A 14 12.67 -0.57 11.62
CA LEU A 14 11.52 -1.09 10.88
C LEU A 14 10.20 -0.48 11.40
N ILE A 15 10.07 -0.30 12.72
CA ILE A 15 8.91 0.35 13.33
C ILE A 15 8.81 1.82 12.90
N LEU A 16 9.92 2.56 12.84
CA LEU A 16 9.90 3.98 12.42
C LEU A 16 9.49 4.15 10.95
N ILE A 17 9.97 3.28 10.06
CA ILE A 17 9.62 3.29 8.63
C ILE A 17 8.11 3.01 8.41
N ILE A 18 7.48 2.24 9.31
CA ILE A 18 6.04 1.95 9.23
C ILE A 18 5.19 3.17 9.66
N PHE A 19 5.69 4.02 10.56
CA PHE A 19 4.93 5.18 11.07
C PHE A 19 4.93 6.39 10.12
N SER A 20 5.87 6.52 9.18
CA SER A 20 5.88 7.63 8.21
C SER A 20 4.85 7.45 7.09
N CYS A 21 4.45 6.20 6.81
CA CYS A 21 3.50 5.86 5.78
C CYS A 21 2.06 6.17 6.25
N GLN A 22 1.65 7.43 6.05
CA GLN A 22 0.32 7.92 6.44
C GLN A 22 -0.83 7.13 5.79
N ASN A 23 -2.03 7.29 6.36
CA ASN A 23 -3.27 6.78 5.76
C ASN A 23 -3.45 7.32 4.33
N PRO A 24 -4.15 6.59 3.45
CA PRO A 24 -4.40 7.05 2.09
C PRO A 24 -5.08 8.42 2.08
N VAL A 25 -4.58 9.32 1.22
CA VAL A 25 -5.08 10.70 1.11
C VAL A 25 -5.71 10.90 -0.26
N SER A 26 -6.98 11.31 -0.28
CA SER A 26 -7.67 11.69 -1.51
C SER A 26 -7.27 13.12 -1.93
N ASN A 27 -6.98 13.32 -3.22
CA ASN A 27 -6.65 14.61 -3.83
C ASN A 27 -7.43 14.79 -5.15
N ASP A 28 -7.15 15.87 -5.89
CA ASP A 28 -7.81 16.19 -7.18
C ASP A 28 -7.55 15.17 -8.29
N LYS A 29 -6.53 14.33 -8.13
CA LYS A 29 -6.05 13.36 -9.15
C LYS A 29 -6.36 11.92 -8.79
N GLY A 30 -6.71 11.61 -7.55
CA GLY A 30 -6.94 10.24 -7.10
C GLY A 30 -6.67 10.07 -5.60
N ILE A 31 -6.27 8.86 -5.22
CA ILE A 31 -5.94 8.52 -3.84
C ILE A 31 -4.49 8.09 -3.78
N ASP A 32 -3.68 8.80 -3.00
CA ASP A 32 -2.28 8.48 -2.77
C ASP A 32 -2.17 7.37 -1.71
N ILE A 33 -1.57 6.26 -2.09
CA ILE A 33 -1.41 5.05 -1.28
C ILE A 33 0.07 4.90 -0.95
N CYS A 34 0.45 5.24 0.27
CA CYS A 34 1.83 5.08 0.75
C CYS A 34 2.10 3.64 1.16
N PHE A 35 3.34 3.17 1.02
CA PHE A 35 3.80 1.87 1.53
C PHE A 35 5.32 1.88 1.71
N ALA A 36 5.84 0.93 2.48
CA ALA A 36 7.28 0.82 2.71
C ALA A 36 7.79 -0.59 2.47
N LEU A 37 9.02 -0.66 1.94
CA LEU A 37 9.71 -1.88 1.59
C LEU A 37 11.01 -2.00 2.40
N PRO A 38 11.18 -3.05 3.22
CA PRO A 38 12.45 -3.28 3.90
C PRO A 38 13.57 -3.65 2.92
N GLU A 39 13.20 -4.28 1.80
CA GLU A 39 14.09 -4.74 0.74
C GLU A 39 13.39 -4.53 -0.62
N ALA A 40 14.16 -4.35 -1.70
CA ALA A 40 13.62 -4.18 -3.04
C ALA A 40 12.82 -5.41 -3.48
N GLY A 41 11.70 -5.20 -4.18
CA GLY A 41 10.80 -6.31 -4.55
C GLY A 41 9.66 -5.93 -5.47
N SER A 42 8.98 -6.95 -5.99
CA SER A 42 7.70 -6.78 -6.70
C SER A 42 6.59 -6.51 -5.69
N VAL A 43 5.76 -5.51 -5.98
CA VAL A 43 4.61 -5.13 -5.18
C VAL A 43 3.37 -5.23 -6.04
N LYS A 44 2.38 -5.99 -5.56
CA LYS A 44 1.07 -6.12 -6.21
C LYS A 44 0.00 -5.39 -5.40
N PHE A 45 -0.71 -4.49 -6.06
CA PHE A 45 -1.89 -3.82 -5.56
C PHE A 45 -3.14 -4.49 -6.11
N GLU A 46 -4.11 -4.76 -5.24
CA GLU A 46 -5.45 -5.22 -5.60
C GLU A 46 -6.47 -4.31 -4.90
N ILE A 47 -7.23 -3.52 -5.66
CA ILE A 47 -8.28 -2.67 -5.12
C ILE A 47 -9.61 -3.38 -5.30
N LYS A 48 -10.35 -3.50 -4.20
CA LYS A 48 -11.59 -4.24 -4.09
C LYS A 48 -12.72 -3.33 -3.63
N ASN A 49 -13.91 -3.53 -4.17
CA ASN A 49 -15.11 -2.86 -3.67
C ASN A 49 -15.58 -3.49 -2.34
N ALA A 50 -16.65 -2.95 -1.76
CA ALA A 50 -17.23 -3.43 -0.51
C ALA A 50 -17.70 -4.91 -0.53
N THR A 51 -17.94 -5.49 -1.72
CA THR A 51 -18.30 -6.92 -1.86
C THR A 51 -17.08 -7.83 -2.02
N GLY A 52 -15.86 -7.27 -2.01
CA GLY A 52 -14.61 -8.00 -2.21
C GLY A 52 -14.25 -8.24 -3.68
N TYR A 53 -15.03 -7.73 -4.63
CA TYR A 53 -14.72 -7.84 -6.06
C TYR A 53 -13.54 -6.94 -6.42
N THR A 54 -12.54 -7.49 -7.11
CA THR A 54 -11.35 -6.74 -7.53
C THR A 54 -11.69 -5.87 -8.73
N VAL A 55 -11.61 -4.55 -8.55
CA VAL A 55 -11.90 -3.56 -9.59
C VAL A 55 -10.65 -3.10 -10.31
N TRP A 56 -9.50 -3.15 -9.65
CA TRP A 56 -8.25 -2.68 -10.21
C TRP A 56 -7.06 -3.45 -9.66
N THR A 57 -6.06 -3.67 -10.51
CA THR A 57 -4.82 -4.38 -10.16
C THR A 57 -3.62 -3.70 -10.79
N HIS A 58 -2.53 -3.61 -10.06
CA HIS A 58 -1.26 -3.13 -10.57
C HIS A 58 -0.11 -3.89 -9.93
N GLU A 59 0.94 -4.13 -10.70
CA GLU A 59 2.15 -4.78 -10.23
C GLU A 59 3.36 -4.04 -10.79
N ALA A 60 4.30 -3.71 -9.91
CA ALA A 60 5.53 -3.03 -10.27
C ALA A 60 6.66 -3.38 -9.31
N TRP A 61 7.89 -3.21 -9.79
CA TRP A 61 9.09 -3.36 -8.97
C TRP A 61 9.47 -2.04 -8.30
N TYR A 62 9.82 -2.10 -7.03
CA TYR A 62 10.25 -0.94 -6.24
C TYR A 62 11.55 -1.25 -5.49
N GLY A 63 12.36 -0.22 -5.25
CA GLY A 63 13.54 -0.31 -4.39
C GLY A 63 13.17 -0.43 -2.90
N ALA A 64 14.15 -0.70 -2.04
CA ALA A 64 13.94 -0.57 -0.59
C ALA A 64 13.64 0.90 -0.22
N GLY A 65 12.83 1.12 0.81
CA GLY A 65 12.44 2.46 1.28
C GLY A 65 10.94 2.73 1.21
N GLU A 66 10.59 4.00 1.37
CA GLU A 66 9.21 4.49 1.34
C GLU A 66 8.79 4.88 -0.09
N HIS A 67 7.55 4.54 -0.44
CA HIS A 67 6.98 4.78 -1.76
C HIS A 67 5.53 5.23 -1.64
N SER A 68 5.03 5.85 -2.69
CA SER A 68 3.62 6.13 -2.87
C SER A 68 3.16 5.77 -4.28
N MET A 69 1.90 5.38 -4.40
CA MET A 69 1.24 5.11 -5.67
C MET A 69 -0.11 5.80 -5.69
N ALA A 70 -0.39 6.56 -6.75
CA ALA A 70 -1.66 7.22 -6.95
C ALA A 70 -2.62 6.29 -7.70
N TRP A 71 -3.75 5.94 -7.07
CA TRP A 71 -4.86 5.29 -7.75
C TRP A 71 -5.87 6.34 -8.20
N HIS A 72 -6.09 6.43 -9.51
CA HIS A 72 -6.95 7.45 -10.14
C HIS A 72 -8.46 7.14 -10.06
N CYS A 73 -8.89 6.29 -9.12
CA CYS A 73 -10.29 5.90 -8.93
C CYS A 73 -10.94 5.30 -10.20
N VAL A 74 -10.16 4.54 -10.97
CA VAL A 74 -10.61 3.82 -12.18
C VAL A 74 -10.45 2.32 -12.04
N ASN A 75 -11.27 1.55 -12.78
CA ASN A 75 -11.10 0.11 -12.92
C ASN A 75 -9.97 -0.23 -13.91
N ASN A 76 -9.72 -1.52 -14.13
CA ASN A 76 -8.70 -1.98 -15.09
C ASN A 76 -8.98 -1.58 -16.56
N ASP A 77 -10.23 -1.26 -16.88
CA ASP A 77 -10.64 -0.79 -18.22
C ASP A 77 -10.51 0.74 -18.36
N GLY A 78 -10.07 1.44 -17.30
CA GLY A 78 -9.94 2.90 -17.26
C GLY A 78 -11.25 3.65 -16.97
N GLU A 79 -12.33 2.93 -16.66
CA GLU A 79 -13.62 3.52 -16.32
C GLU A 79 -13.66 3.95 -14.86
N LYS A 80 -14.30 5.11 -14.58
CA LYS A 80 -14.44 5.61 -13.21
C LYS A 80 -15.25 4.65 -12.35
N VAL A 81 -14.74 4.35 -11.17
CA VAL A 81 -15.45 3.55 -10.17
C VAL A 81 -16.51 4.40 -9.46
N LYS A 82 -17.48 3.73 -8.82
CA LYS A 82 -18.52 4.42 -8.05
C LYS A 82 -17.95 4.98 -6.75
N LYS A 83 -18.55 6.06 -6.26
CA LYS A 83 -18.28 6.60 -4.92
C LYS A 83 -18.51 5.52 -3.85
N GLY A 84 -17.72 5.57 -2.78
CA GLY A 84 -17.85 4.65 -1.64
C GLY A 84 -16.52 4.12 -1.12
N ILE A 85 -16.61 3.07 -0.30
CA ILE A 85 -15.46 2.47 0.38
C ILE A 85 -14.87 1.35 -0.49
N TYR A 86 -13.54 1.37 -0.60
CA TYR A 86 -12.74 0.34 -1.24
C TYR A 86 -11.65 -0.15 -0.31
N ILE A 87 -11.12 -1.33 -0.59
CA ILE A 87 -10.01 -1.95 0.14
C ILE A 87 -8.86 -2.12 -0.84
N CYS A 88 -7.70 -1.53 -0.52
CA CYS A 88 -6.45 -1.77 -1.24
C CYS A 88 -5.64 -2.81 -0.50
N ASP A 89 -5.45 -3.97 -1.12
CA ASP A 89 -4.52 -4.99 -0.67
C ASP A 89 -3.16 -4.79 -1.35
N ILE A 90 -2.11 -4.62 -0.56
CA ILE A 90 -0.72 -4.47 -1.00
C ILE A 90 0.02 -5.76 -0.64
N LYS A 91 0.48 -6.49 -1.65
CA LYS A 91 1.22 -7.76 -1.47
C LYS A 91 2.69 -7.54 -1.78
N ILE A 92 3.55 -7.91 -0.84
CA ILE A 92 5.01 -7.76 -0.89
C ILE A 92 5.62 -9.10 -0.48
N GLY A 93 6.01 -9.93 -1.45
CA GLY A 93 6.42 -11.31 -1.18
C GLY A 93 5.35 -12.08 -0.39
N ASN A 94 5.69 -12.54 0.81
CA ASN A 94 4.77 -13.26 1.71
C ASN A 94 3.96 -12.34 2.65
N ARG A 95 4.16 -11.03 2.58
CA ARG A 95 3.45 -10.05 3.42
C ARG A 95 2.27 -9.45 2.66
N LYS A 96 1.22 -9.14 3.40
CA LYS A 96 0.04 -8.43 2.92
C LYS A 96 -0.31 -7.31 3.88
N GLU A 97 -0.52 -6.12 3.35
CA GLU A 97 -1.10 -4.98 4.05
C GLU A 97 -2.43 -4.62 3.39
N SER A 98 -3.40 -4.13 4.18
CA SER A 98 -4.70 -3.70 3.66
C SER A 98 -5.00 -2.28 4.15
N LYS A 99 -5.46 -1.42 3.24
CA LYS A 99 -5.86 -0.04 3.54
C LYS A 99 -7.26 0.26 3.03
N PHE A 100 -8.03 1.02 3.80
CA PHE A 100 -9.34 1.51 3.36
C PHE A 100 -9.16 2.78 2.53
N LEU A 101 -9.87 2.86 1.40
CA LEU A 101 -9.91 4.01 0.51
C LEU A 101 -11.35 4.54 0.47
N TYR A 102 -11.50 5.86 0.47
CA TYR A 102 -12.79 6.50 0.26
C TYR A 102 -12.77 7.27 -1.06
N VAL A 103 -13.63 6.86 -2.00
CA VAL A 103 -13.85 7.54 -3.27
C VAL A 103 -15.03 8.48 -3.10
N ASP A 104 -14.77 9.78 -3.26
CA ASP A 104 -15.77 10.85 -3.18
C ASP A 104 -16.42 11.20 -4.52
#